data_AF-J8AQ84-F1
#
_entry.id   AF-J8AQ84-F1
#
_cell.length_a   1.000
_cell.length_b   1.000
_cell.length_c   1.000
_cell.angle_alpha   90.00
_cell.angle_beta   90.00
_cell.angle_gamma   90.00
#
_symmetry.space_group_name_H-M   'P 1'
#
loop_
_entity.id
_entity.type
_entity.pdbx_description
1 polymer ?
#
loop_
_entity_poly.entity_id
_entity_poly.type
_entity_poly.pdbx_seq_one_letter_code
_entity_poly.pdbx_strand_id
1 'polypeptide(L)'
;MCVPIIELYKKIDNEEECIASFETVESAIYFSMANRIMNKGWVRRCLDINDYPDMKHYSEKYPYTNDYRFSFKYEANVIEREEARVMENSVLELRGKPEKCKIVLLHKVEEREERVGLFTSVKEAFKYSVENEIMSQNQVLMSLKRNIYPSLMRIPKAYPHTNEYRFAYIKN
;
A
#
# COMPACT_ATOMS: atom_id res chain seq x y z
N MET A 1 8.83 16.71 12.58
CA MET A 1 8.08 16.43 11.34
C MET A 1 9.10 16.00 10.32
N CYS A 2 9.12 14.74 9.90
CA CYS A 2 9.97 14.31 8.78
C CYS A 2 9.25 14.66 7.48
N VAL A 3 9.92 15.42 6.62
CA VAL A 3 9.41 15.77 5.30
C VAL A 3 9.80 14.63 4.37
N PRO A 4 8.84 13.94 3.70
CA PRO A 4 9.18 12.90 2.73
C PRO A 4 10.00 13.52 1.60
N ILE A 5 11.14 12.90 1.28
CA ILE A 5 11.95 13.30 0.13
C ILE A 5 11.41 12.55 -1.07
N ILE A 6 11.14 13.26 -2.16
CA ILE A 6 10.74 12.67 -3.43
C ILE A 6 11.98 12.48 -4.27
N GLU A 7 12.22 11.28 -4.77
CA GLU A 7 13.34 10.98 -5.64
C GLU A 7 12.86 10.63 -7.04
N LEU A 8 13.63 11.07 -8.02
CA LEU A 8 13.47 10.72 -9.42
C LEU A 8 14.52 9.68 -9.79
N TYR A 9 14.06 8.54 -10.28
CA TYR A 9 14.89 7.45 -10.73
C TYR A 9 14.85 7.35 -12.25
N LYS A 10 16.00 7.05 -12.85
CA LYS A 10 16.15 6.70 -14.26
C LYS A 10 16.51 5.23 -14.39
N LYS A 11 15.86 4.52 -15.30
CA LYS A 11 16.20 3.15 -15.64
C LYS A 11 17.50 3.12 -16.44
N ILE A 12 18.46 2.30 -16.00
CA ILE A 12 19.73 2.05 -16.70
C ILE A 12 19.91 0.54 -16.75
N ASP A 13 19.75 -0.04 -17.93
CA ASP A 13 19.75 -1.49 -18.15
C ASP A 13 18.77 -2.23 -17.21
N ASN A 14 19.30 -2.92 -16.21
CA ASN A 14 18.54 -3.68 -15.20
C ASN A 14 18.52 -3.01 -13.81
N GLU A 15 19.11 -1.83 -13.68
CA GLU A 15 19.19 -1.05 -12.45
C GLU A 15 18.46 0.28 -12.60
N GLU A 16 18.38 1.00 -11.49
CA GLU A 16 17.85 2.36 -11.44
C GLU A 16 18.82 3.28 -10.71
N GLU A 17 19.01 4.47 -11.28
CA GLU A 17 19.86 5.50 -10.70
C GLU A 17 18.99 6.66 -10.21
N CYS A 18 19.19 7.09 -8.96
CA CYS A 18 18.58 8.30 -8.44
C CYS A 18 19.29 9.52 -9.05
N ILE A 19 18.56 10.32 -9.82
CA ILE A 19 19.11 11.45 -10.57
C ILE A 19 18.73 12.81 -9.99
N ALA A 20 17.70 12.88 -9.14
CA ALA A 20 17.29 14.10 -8.46
C ALA A 20 16.43 13.81 -7.22
N SER A 21 16.46 14.74 -6.27
CA SER A 21 15.66 14.71 -5.04
C SER A 21 14.92 16.03 -4.84
N PHE A 22 13.73 15.97 -4.25
CA PHE A 22 12.82 17.10 -4.11
C PHE A 22 12.15 17.07 -2.74
N GLU A 23 11.96 18.23 -2.14
CA GLU A 23 11.26 18.38 -0.85
C GLU A 23 9.74 18.39 -1.00
N THR A 24 9.23 18.71 -2.20
CA THR A 24 7.79 18.87 -2.45
C THR A 24 7.36 18.26 -3.77
N VAL A 25 6.10 17.83 -3.84
CA VAL A 25 5.52 17.29 -5.09
C VAL A 25 5.50 18.37 -6.17
N GLU A 26 5.26 19.62 -5.80
CA GLU A 26 5.25 20.76 -6.70
C GLU A 26 6.61 20.98 -7.38
N SER A 27 7.71 20.90 -6.62
CA SER A 27 9.06 21.04 -7.19
C SER A 27 9.43 19.87 -8.10
N ALA A 28 9.05 18.64 -7.74
CA ALA A 28 9.20 17.46 -8.59
C ALA A 28 8.41 17.58 -9.91
N ILE A 29 7.15 18.04 -9.84
CA ILE A 29 6.31 18.28 -11.03
C ILE A 29 6.94 19.34 -11.93
N TYR A 30 7.38 20.46 -11.35
CA TYR A 30 7.99 21.55 -12.10
C TYR A 30 9.24 21.06 -12.85
N PHE A 31 10.14 20.37 -12.15
CA PHE A 31 11.35 19.80 -12.73
C PHE A 31 11.02 18.80 -13.84
N SER A 32 10.09 17.88 -13.60
CA SER A 32 9.66 16.88 -14.58
C SER A 32 9.14 17.51 -15.88
N MET A 33 8.31 18.55 -15.76
CA MET A 33 7.72 19.21 -16.90
C MET A 33 8.74 20.08 -17.66
N ALA A 34 9.62 20.78 -16.94
CA ALA A 34 10.68 21.58 -17.53
C ALA A 34 11.67 20.72 -18.34
N ASN A 35 11.98 19.51 -17.85
CA ASN A 35 12.90 18.57 -18.49
C ASN A 35 12.21 17.58 -19.45
N ARG A 36 10.92 17.77 -19.75
CA ARG A 36 10.13 16.89 -20.66
C ARG A 36 10.20 15.40 -20.28
N ILE A 37 10.23 15.11 -18.98
CA ILE A 37 10.26 13.74 -18.45
C ILE A 37 8.84 13.15 -18.47
N MET A 38 7.92 13.78 -17.73
CA MET A 38 6.50 13.39 -17.70
C MET A 38 5.60 14.55 -17.23
N ASN A 39 4.30 14.44 -17.48
CA ASN A 39 3.33 15.43 -17.03
C ASN A 39 2.97 15.25 -15.53
N LYS A 40 2.31 16.27 -14.95
CA LYS A 40 1.89 16.27 -13.54
C LYS A 40 1.09 15.04 -13.10
N GLY A 41 0.26 14.49 -13.99
CA GLY A 41 -0.59 13.33 -13.69
C GLY A 41 0.23 12.07 -13.54
N TRP A 42 1.23 11.90 -14.42
CA TRP A 42 2.17 10.79 -14.34
C TRP A 42 3.12 10.90 -13.15
N VAL A 43 3.60 12.09 -12.79
CA VAL A 43 4.41 12.27 -11.57
C VAL A 43 3.64 11.77 -10.34
N ARG A 44 2.40 12.24 -10.15
CA ARG A 44 1.56 11.82 -9.03
C ARG A 44 1.27 10.33 -9.06
N ARG A 45 0.96 9.79 -10.23
CA ARG A 45 0.71 8.37 -10.40
C ARG A 45 1.93 7.52 -10.02
N CYS A 46 3.14 7.92 -10.45
CA CYS A 46 4.37 7.23 -10.06
C CYS A 46 4.55 7.21 -8.55
N LEU A 47 4.30 8.34 -7.87
CA LEU A 47 4.38 8.43 -6.41
C LEU A 47 3.33 7.52 -5.72
N ASP A 48 2.13 7.40 -6.29
CA ASP A 48 1.05 6.58 -5.72
C ASP A 48 1.32 5.07 -5.86
N ILE A 49 1.87 4.64 -7.00
CA ILE A 49 2.04 3.20 -7.31
C ILE A 49 3.49 2.72 -7.18
N ASN A 50 4.44 3.63 -7.02
CA ASN A 50 5.88 3.38 -6.96
C ASN A 50 6.42 2.58 -8.15
N ASP A 51 5.97 2.90 -9.36
CA ASP A 51 6.30 2.14 -10.58
C ASP A 51 6.56 3.08 -11.76
N TYR A 52 7.22 2.55 -12.79
CA TYR A 52 7.42 3.24 -14.05
C TYR A 52 6.10 3.40 -14.81
N PRO A 53 5.92 4.52 -15.53
CA PRO A 53 4.84 4.65 -16.48
C PRO A 53 4.91 3.56 -17.56
N ASP A 54 3.77 2.91 -17.81
CA ASP A 54 3.56 2.04 -18.96
C ASP A 54 2.72 2.78 -19.99
N MET A 55 3.36 3.68 -20.74
CA MET A 55 2.69 4.36 -21.86
C MET A 55 2.71 3.47 -23.10
N LYS A 56 1.54 2.91 -23.44
CA LYS A 56 1.32 2.18 -24.69
C LYS A 56 1.42 3.06 -25.94
N HIS A 57 1.28 4.38 -25.77
CA HIS A 57 1.37 5.34 -26.86
C HIS A 57 2.48 6.34 -26.59
N TYR A 58 3.37 6.48 -27.57
CA TYR A 58 4.46 7.44 -27.55
C TYR A 58 3.93 8.88 -27.44
N SER A 59 4.50 9.67 -26.53
CA SER A 59 4.24 11.09 -26.42
C SER A 59 5.43 11.87 -26.92
N GLU A 60 5.30 12.59 -28.05
CA GLU A 60 6.36 13.50 -28.52
C GLU A 60 6.75 14.54 -27.47
N LYS A 61 5.79 14.96 -26.64
CA LYS A 61 6.03 15.94 -25.58
C LYS A 61 6.90 15.37 -24.45
N TYR A 62 6.76 14.09 -24.16
CA TYR A 62 7.45 13.38 -23.08
C TYR A 62 8.04 12.05 -23.60
N PRO A 63 9.11 12.10 -24.39
CA PRO A 63 9.57 10.97 -25.19
C PRO A 63 10.15 9.82 -24.34
N TYR A 64 10.62 10.13 -23.14
CA TYR A 64 11.33 9.17 -22.28
C TYR A 64 10.53 8.80 -21.03
N THR A 65 9.22 9.03 -20.99
CA THR A 65 8.44 8.86 -19.74
C THR A 65 8.56 7.45 -19.13
N ASN A 66 8.68 6.41 -19.94
CA ASN A 66 8.78 5.02 -19.46
C ASN A 66 10.15 4.69 -18.83
N ASP A 67 11.13 5.58 -18.99
CA ASP A 67 12.50 5.41 -18.48
C ASP A 67 12.69 6.06 -17.11
N TYR A 68 11.68 6.79 -16.61
CA TYR A 68 11.77 7.49 -15.33
C TYR A 68 10.60 7.15 -14.42
N ARG A 69 10.85 7.14 -13.11
CA ARG A 69 9.79 7.04 -12.08
C ARG A 69 10.08 7.98 -10.92
N PHE A 70 9.03 8.49 -10.31
CA PHE A 70 9.12 9.21 -9.03
C PHE A 70 8.76 8.27 -7.89
N SER A 71 9.48 8.38 -6.78
CA SER A 71 9.24 7.61 -5.56
C SER A 71 9.36 8.50 -4.32
N PHE A 72 8.64 8.14 -3.26
CA PHE A 72 8.93 8.69 -1.95
C PHE A 72 10.02 7.87 -1.28
N LYS A 73 11.07 8.55 -0.82
CA LYS A 73 12.05 7.99 0.09
C LYS A 73 11.76 8.47 1.50
N TYR A 74 11.45 7.50 2.33
CA TYR A 74 11.42 7.65 3.77
C TYR A 74 12.71 7.03 4.30
N GLU A 75 13.48 7.74 5.12
CA GLU A 75 14.64 7.13 5.79
C GLU A 75 14.19 5.83 6.49
N ALA A 76 14.96 4.75 6.34
CA ALA A 76 14.56 3.40 6.74
C ALA A 76 14.13 3.26 8.23
N ASN A 77 14.58 4.16 9.10
CA ASN A 77 14.16 4.21 10.51
C ASN A 77 12.76 4.82 10.74
N VAL A 78 12.09 5.30 9.68
CA VAL A 78 10.81 6.02 9.74
C VAL A 78 9.67 5.18 9.17
N ILE A 79 9.90 4.26 8.22
CA ILE A 79 8.84 3.38 7.69
C ILE A 79 8.22 2.57 8.84
N GLU A 80 9.05 1.96 9.70
CA GLU A 80 8.55 1.24 10.89
C GLU A 80 7.78 2.15 11.87
N ARG A 81 8.14 3.44 11.96
CA ARG A 81 7.51 4.39 12.91
C ARG A 81 6.23 5.02 12.37
N GLU A 82 6.18 5.36 11.09
CA GLU A 82 4.98 5.97 10.48
C GLU A 82 3.96 4.89 10.09
N GLU A 83 4.39 3.69 9.68
CA GLU A 83 3.49 2.53 9.63
C GLU A 83 2.93 2.23 11.02
N ALA A 84 3.76 2.25 12.06
CA ALA A 84 3.27 2.12 13.43
C ALA A 84 2.31 3.26 13.84
N ARG A 85 2.52 4.51 13.38
CA ARG A 85 1.68 5.67 13.73
C ARG A 85 0.36 5.71 12.96
N VAL A 86 0.37 5.40 11.66
CA VAL A 86 -0.84 5.23 10.84
C VAL A 86 -1.63 4.01 11.31
N MET A 87 -0.94 2.94 11.70
CA MET A 87 -1.54 1.78 12.34
C MET A 87 -2.14 2.13 13.70
N GLU A 88 -1.44 2.88 14.54
CA GLU A 88 -1.93 3.33 15.84
C GLU A 88 -3.17 4.21 15.68
N ASN A 89 -3.19 5.13 14.71
CA ASN A 89 -4.37 5.94 14.38
C ASN A 89 -5.52 5.11 13.82
N SER A 90 -5.25 4.12 12.97
CA SER A 90 -6.27 3.20 12.41
C SER A 90 -6.83 2.26 13.48
N VAL A 91 -5.99 1.81 14.43
CA VAL A 91 -6.38 1.05 15.61
C VAL A 91 -7.15 1.94 16.58
N LEU A 92 -6.81 3.23 16.72
CA LEU A 92 -7.55 4.24 17.47
C LEU A 92 -8.94 4.50 16.87
N GLU A 93 -9.09 4.55 15.54
CA GLU A 93 -10.41 4.60 14.90
C GLU A 93 -11.27 3.35 15.20
N LEU A 94 -10.63 2.22 15.49
CA LEU A 94 -11.29 0.99 15.93
C LEU A 94 -11.51 0.92 17.46
N ARG A 95 -10.97 1.87 18.26
CA ARG A 95 -11.16 1.94 19.72
C ARG A 95 -12.56 2.36 20.17
N GLY A 96 -13.51 2.52 19.25
CA GLY A 96 -14.94 2.67 19.57
C GLY A 96 -15.71 1.36 19.77
N LYS A 97 -15.07 0.19 19.63
CA LYS A 97 -15.74 -1.12 19.78
C LYS A 97 -15.46 -1.75 21.15
N PRO A 98 -16.46 -2.41 21.76
CA PRO A 98 -16.45 -2.78 23.18
C PRO A 98 -15.28 -3.70 23.54
N GLU A 99 -14.70 -3.51 24.72
CA GLU A 99 -13.56 -4.21 25.35
C GLU A 99 -13.69 -5.75 25.45
N LYS A 100 -14.71 -6.36 24.82
CA LYS A 100 -15.03 -7.80 24.89
C LYS A 100 -15.16 -8.49 23.53
N CYS A 101 -14.64 -7.90 22.46
CA CYS A 101 -14.64 -8.53 21.14
C CYS A 101 -13.30 -9.22 20.84
N LYS A 102 -13.34 -10.50 20.47
CA LYS A 102 -12.22 -11.18 19.82
C LYS A 102 -12.28 -10.95 18.31
N ILE A 103 -11.15 -11.13 17.64
CA ILE A 103 -11.06 -11.08 16.19
C ILE A 103 -10.92 -12.50 15.68
N VAL A 104 -11.73 -12.89 14.69
CA VAL A 104 -11.65 -14.20 14.05
C VAL A 104 -11.24 -14.04 12.60
N LEU A 105 -10.36 -14.92 12.13
CA LEU A 105 -10.08 -15.12 10.72
C LEU A 105 -10.98 -16.24 10.20
N LEU A 106 -11.72 -15.95 9.15
CA LEU A 106 -12.65 -16.87 8.50
C LEU A 106 -12.13 -17.17 7.09
N HIS A 107 -12.08 -18.45 6.75
CA HIS A 107 -11.80 -18.94 5.41
C HIS A 107 -13.10 -19.41 4.74
N LYS A 108 -13.31 -18.98 3.51
CA LYS A 108 -14.46 -19.35 2.71
C LYS A 108 -14.18 -20.69 2.03
N VAL A 109 -14.90 -21.72 2.43
CA VAL A 109 -14.85 -23.06 1.82
C VAL A 109 -16.23 -23.35 1.25
N GLU A 110 -16.34 -23.34 -0.08
CA GLU A 110 -17.60 -23.49 -0.81
C GLU A 110 -18.68 -22.46 -0.35
N GLU A 111 -19.73 -22.92 0.32
CA GLU A 111 -20.82 -22.11 0.87
C GLU A 111 -20.73 -21.92 2.39
N ARG A 112 -19.60 -22.27 3.01
CA ARG A 112 -19.39 -22.20 4.46
C ARG A 112 -18.18 -21.36 4.82
N GLU A 113 -18.16 -20.93 6.08
CA GLU A 113 -17.03 -20.22 6.67
C GLU A 113 -16.41 -21.07 7.77
N GLU A 114 -15.11 -21.32 7.66
CA GLU A 114 -14.33 -22.04 8.66
C GLU A 114 -13.48 -21.05 9.48
N ARG A 115 -13.39 -21.29 10.79
CA ARG A 115 -12.56 -20.46 11.67
C ARG A 115 -11.12 -20.96 11.62
N VAL A 116 -10.23 -20.12 11.13
CA VAL A 116 -8.81 -20.47 10.93
C VAL A 116 -7.90 -19.82 11.98
N GLY A 117 -8.34 -18.71 12.57
CA GLY A 117 -7.56 -18.02 13.60
C GLY A 117 -8.43 -17.22 14.55
N LEU A 118 -7.96 -17.07 15.78
CA LEU A 118 -8.61 -16.28 16.82
C LEU A 118 -7.55 -15.40 17.48
N PHE A 119 -7.82 -14.09 17.52
CA PHE A 119 -6.87 -13.08 17.94
C PHE A 119 -7.49 -12.18 19.01
N THR A 120 -6.65 -11.77 19.96
CA THR A 120 -7.02 -10.88 21.06
C THR A 120 -6.87 -9.41 20.70
N SER A 121 -6.13 -9.11 19.63
CA SER A 121 -5.91 -7.74 19.18
C SER A 121 -5.79 -7.65 17.66
N VAL A 122 -6.06 -6.45 17.14
CA VAL A 122 -5.87 -6.13 15.72
C VAL A 122 -4.39 -6.31 15.32
N LYS A 123 -3.46 -5.94 16.19
CA LYS A 123 -2.02 -6.09 15.97
C LYS A 123 -1.61 -7.55 15.78
N GLU A 124 -2.16 -8.44 16.60
CA GLU A 124 -1.93 -9.89 16.52
C GLU A 124 -2.50 -10.46 15.21
N ALA A 125 -3.72 -10.07 14.85
CA ALA A 125 -4.35 -10.44 13.58
C ALA A 125 -3.54 -9.99 12.35
N PHE A 126 -2.98 -8.78 12.38
CA PHE A 126 -2.11 -8.27 11.30
C PHE A 126 -0.84 -9.07 11.16
N LYS A 127 -0.14 -9.29 12.27
CA LYS A 127 1.12 -10.03 12.28
C LYS A 127 0.91 -11.41 11.65
N TYR A 128 -0.11 -12.12 12.12
CA TYR A 128 -0.48 -13.43 11.57
C TYR A 128 -0.81 -13.37 10.08
N SER A 129 -1.61 -12.39 9.65
CA SER A 129 -2.04 -12.25 8.26
C SER A 129 -0.87 -12.05 7.29
N VAL A 130 0.11 -11.23 7.67
CA VAL A 130 1.28 -10.93 6.83
C VAL A 130 2.26 -12.11 6.82
N GLU A 131 2.56 -12.68 8.00
CA GLU A 131 3.48 -13.82 8.13
C GLU A 131 3.00 -15.07 7.39
N ASN A 132 1.67 -15.22 7.21
CA ASN A 132 1.06 -16.35 6.50
C ASN A 132 0.58 -15.99 5.10
N GLU A 133 1.00 -14.84 4.55
CA GLU A 133 0.67 -14.43 3.17
C GLU A 133 -0.84 -14.45 2.85
N ILE A 134 -1.68 -14.14 3.84
CA ILE A 134 -3.15 -14.19 3.72
C ILE A 134 -3.67 -12.92 3.04
N MET A 135 -3.36 -11.77 3.64
CA MET A 135 -3.76 -10.46 3.12
C MET A 135 -2.93 -9.35 3.74
N SER A 136 -2.87 -8.20 3.05
CA SER A 136 -2.16 -7.02 3.55
C SER A 136 -2.87 -6.39 4.75
N GLN A 137 -2.14 -5.61 5.54
CA GLN A 137 -2.68 -4.91 6.71
C GLN A 137 -3.91 -4.04 6.37
N ASN A 138 -3.87 -3.33 5.24
CA ASN A 138 -5.00 -2.53 4.76
C ASN A 138 -6.23 -3.39 4.45
N GLN A 139 -6.03 -4.59 3.90
CA GLN A 139 -7.13 -5.53 3.65
C GLN A 139 -7.70 -6.09 4.95
N VAL A 140 -6.87 -6.38 5.97
CA VAL A 140 -7.36 -6.77 7.30
C VAL A 140 -8.23 -5.68 7.91
N LEU A 141 -7.76 -4.42 7.90
CA LEU A 141 -8.53 -3.27 8.39
C LEU A 141 -9.87 -3.12 7.67
N MET A 142 -9.85 -3.18 6.34
CA MET A 142 -11.05 -3.10 5.51
C MET A 142 -12.02 -4.23 5.81
N SER A 143 -11.50 -5.44 5.98
CA SER A 143 -12.28 -6.62 6.33
C SER A 143 -12.93 -6.47 7.71
N LEU A 144 -12.19 -6.01 8.72
CA LEU A 144 -12.71 -5.73 10.06
C LEU A 144 -13.74 -4.60 10.12
N LYS A 145 -13.54 -3.54 9.30
CA LYS A 145 -14.41 -2.37 9.26
C LYS A 145 -15.72 -2.66 8.55
N ARG A 146 -15.66 -3.39 7.43
CA ARG A 146 -16.81 -3.64 6.55
C ARG A 146 -17.42 -5.03 6.68
N ASN A 147 -16.76 -5.94 7.39
CA ASN A 147 -17.14 -7.35 7.51
C ASN A 147 -17.30 -8.04 6.15
N ILE A 148 -16.34 -7.84 5.24
CA ILE A 148 -16.35 -8.35 3.86
C ILE A 148 -15.08 -9.11 3.51
N TYR A 149 -15.20 -9.96 2.48
CA TYR A 149 -14.06 -10.52 1.75
C TYR A 149 -13.43 -9.45 0.85
N PRO A 150 -12.09 -9.37 0.76
CA PRO A 150 -11.40 -8.55 -0.23
C PRO A 150 -11.82 -8.88 -1.67
N SER A 151 -11.92 -7.84 -2.51
CA SER A 151 -12.40 -7.98 -3.90
C SER A 151 -11.38 -8.66 -4.82
N LEU A 152 -11.89 -9.47 -5.74
CA LEU A 152 -11.14 -10.11 -6.83
C LEU A 152 -10.58 -9.12 -7.88
N MET A 153 -11.07 -7.88 -7.94
CA MET A 153 -10.68 -6.94 -9.01
C MET A 153 -9.19 -6.57 -8.99
N ARG A 154 -8.51 -6.70 -7.85
CA ARG A 154 -7.08 -6.45 -7.69
C ARG A 154 -6.50 -7.37 -6.62
N ILE A 155 -6.35 -8.66 -6.93
CA ILE A 155 -5.64 -9.60 -6.06
C ILE A 155 -4.15 -9.25 -6.13
N PRO A 156 -3.51 -8.87 -5.01
CA PRO A 156 -2.07 -8.64 -4.99
C PRO A 156 -1.34 -9.96 -5.26
N LYS A 157 -0.26 -9.94 -6.05
CA LYS A 157 0.57 -11.13 -6.29
C LYS A 157 1.08 -11.78 -5.00
N ALA A 158 1.36 -10.98 -3.97
CA ALA A 158 1.83 -11.44 -2.67
C ALA A 158 0.75 -12.10 -1.80
N TYR A 159 -0.54 -11.98 -2.16
CA TYR A 159 -1.67 -12.49 -1.37
C TYR A 159 -2.70 -13.15 -2.30
N PRO A 160 -2.33 -14.27 -2.96
CA PRO A 160 -3.12 -14.85 -4.05
C PRO A 160 -4.51 -15.34 -3.62
N HIS A 161 -4.66 -15.71 -2.35
CA HIS A 161 -5.91 -16.24 -1.79
C HIS A 161 -6.69 -15.22 -0.96
N THR A 162 -6.32 -13.93 -1.00
CA THR A 162 -6.87 -12.89 -0.11
C THR A 162 -8.40 -12.80 -0.09
N ASN A 163 -9.04 -13.08 -1.22
CA ASN A 163 -10.50 -13.06 -1.40
C ASN A 163 -11.22 -14.25 -0.75
N GLU A 164 -10.49 -15.27 -0.33
CA GLU A 164 -11.03 -16.43 0.39
C GLU A 164 -11.05 -16.19 1.90
N TYR A 165 -10.39 -15.14 2.39
CA TYR A 165 -10.26 -14.87 3.81
C TYR A 165 -10.92 -13.54 4.19
N ARG A 166 -11.47 -13.49 5.40
CA ARG A 166 -11.92 -12.23 6.02
C ARG A 166 -11.68 -12.22 7.52
N PHE A 167 -11.42 -11.05 8.06
CA PHE A 167 -11.35 -10.81 9.48
C PHE A 167 -12.67 -10.22 9.98
N ALA A 168 -13.16 -10.73 11.11
CA ALA A 168 -14.39 -10.28 11.72
C ALA A 168 -14.24 -10.10 13.22
N TYR A 169 -15.04 -9.19 13.80
CA TYR A 169 -15.21 -9.12 15.24
C TYR A 169 -16.26 -10.13 15.67
N ILE A 170 -15.95 -10.92 16.69
CA ILE A 170 -16.92 -11.77 17.39
C ILE A 170 -17.05 -11.31 18.84
N LYS A 171 -18.28 -11.31 19.35
CA LYS A 171 -18.51 -11.13 20.78
C LYS A 171 -18.03 -12.38 21.52
N ASN A 172 -17.37 -12.19 22.66
CA ASN A 172 -17.20 -13.26 23.65
C ASN A 172 -18.56 -13.79 24.11
#